data_AF-A0AAN8T2L3-F1
#
_entry.id   AF-A0AAN8T2L3-F1
#
_cell.length_a   1.000
_cell.length_b   1.000
_cell.length_c   1.000
_cell.angle_alpha   90.00
_cell.angle_beta   90.00
_cell.angle_gamma   90.00
#
_symmetry.space_group_name_H-M   'P 1'
#
loop_
_entity.id
_entity.type
_entity.pdbx_description
1 polymer ?
#
loop_
_entity_poly.entity_id
_entity_poly.type
_entity_poly.pdbx_seq_one_letter_code
_entity_poly.pdbx_strand_id
1 'polypeptide(L)'
;MIGCPFVLLISQDGKGPGFTVKTLKTNHNCQDAFKNSRSCTTTLAKYFKSKVQNTPQYKFKRQDLKDQFNLTVCSSKLKRAKRMTLQKVQEIFLGDYNQIEAYANEHRLSNLGNDIVINLSKDGLKQEDQGATLMKKRGRIEDEYVKEVEEEEEAHEEVDDANSLVPQLTQEEEYHFRPTPNNSITIWYC
;
A
#
# COMPACT_ATOMS: atom_id res chain seq x y z
N MET A 1 19.75 -24.85 -14.42
CA MET A 1 19.77 -23.58 -13.66
C MET A 1 20.36 -23.88 -12.29
N ILE A 2 21.53 -23.33 -11.99
CA ILE A 2 22.17 -23.48 -10.67
C ILE A 2 21.45 -22.50 -9.74
N GLY A 3 20.75 -23.02 -8.73
CA GLY A 3 20.05 -22.19 -7.74
C GLY A 3 21.02 -21.38 -6.87
N CYS A 4 20.52 -20.34 -6.21
CA CYS A 4 21.30 -19.56 -5.25
C CYS A 4 21.68 -20.43 -4.04
N PRO A 5 22.96 -20.47 -3.63
CA PRO A 5 23.40 -21.27 -2.49
C PRO A 5 23.05 -20.62 -1.14
N PHE A 6 22.44 -19.44 -1.13
CA PHE A 6 21.93 -18.79 0.06
C PHE A 6 20.83 -19.63 0.71
N VAL A 7 21.01 -19.93 1.99
CA VAL A 7 20.06 -20.72 2.77
C VAL A 7 20.05 -20.21 4.20
N LEU A 8 18.85 -19.87 4.69
CA LEU A 8 18.57 -19.57 6.09
C LEU A 8 17.55 -20.58 6.62
N LEU A 9 18.00 -21.48 7.51
CA LEU A 9 17.13 -22.42 8.22
C LEU A 9 16.92 -21.92 9.64
N ILE A 10 15.66 -21.67 9.98
CA ILE A 10 15.23 -21.27 11.33
C ILE A 10 14.26 -22.33 11.84
N SER A 11 14.42 -22.72 13.11
CA SER A 11 13.47 -23.58 13.80
C SER A 11 13.03 -22.95 15.11
N GLN A 12 11.77 -23.17 15.47
CA GLN A 12 11.26 -22.76 16.78
C GLN A 12 11.94 -23.57 17.89
N ASP A 13 12.26 -22.89 18.98
CA ASP A 13 12.84 -23.53 20.15
C ASP A 13 11.76 -24.22 20.96
N GLY A 14 11.88 -25.54 21.16
CA GLY A 14 10.90 -26.32 21.92
C GLY A 14 10.78 -25.96 23.40
N LYS A 15 11.55 -24.98 23.89
CA LYS A 15 11.63 -24.56 25.30
C LYS A 15 11.07 -23.15 25.56
N GLY A 16 10.58 -22.43 24.55
CA GLY A 16 10.05 -21.07 24.74
C GLY A 16 9.62 -20.37 23.45
N PRO A 17 9.27 -19.08 23.49
CA PRO A 17 8.87 -18.27 22.32
C PRO A 17 10.06 -17.87 21.41
N GLY A 18 11.20 -18.57 21.52
CA GLY A 18 12.42 -18.30 20.77
C GLY A 18 12.52 -19.09 19.47
N PHE A 19 13.49 -18.71 18.65
CA PHE A 19 13.87 -19.43 17.44
C PHE A 19 15.39 -19.57 17.38
N THR A 20 15.86 -20.76 17.00
CA THR A 20 17.27 -21.01 16.69
C THR A 20 17.52 -20.97 15.19
N VAL A 21 18.54 -20.24 14.78
CA VAL A 21 19.10 -20.30 13.43
C VAL A 21 19.98 -21.56 13.34
N LYS A 22 19.53 -22.56 12.58
CA LYS A 22 20.25 -23.84 12.40
C LYS A 22 21.36 -23.74 11.37
N THR A 23 21.11 -23.02 10.29
CA THR A 23 22.06 -22.85 9.18
C THR A 23 21.89 -21.48 8.59
N LEU A 24 23.01 -20.77 8.41
CA LEU A 24 23.09 -19.54 7.64
C LEU A 24 24.23 -19.69 6.63
N LYS A 25 23.87 -19.79 5.35
CA LYS A 25 24.82 -19.67 4.23
C LYS A 25 24.62 -18.29 3.61
N THR A 26 25.60 -17.41 3.79
CA THR A 26 25.59 -16.02 3.28
C THR A 26 26.13 -15.88 1.87
N ASN A 27 26.64 -16.96 1.26
CA ASN A 27 27.13 -16.91 -0.11
C ASN A 27 25.96 -16.82 -1.09
N HIS A 28 26.03 -15.84 -1.99
CA HIS A 28 25.08 -15.67 -3.08
C HIS A 28 25.82 -15.83 -4.41
N ASN A 29 25.16 -16.44 -5.40
CA ASN A 29 25.59 -16.41 -6.80
C ASN A 29 24.56 -15.69 -7.69
N CYS A 30 23.48 -15.19 -7.08
CA CYS A 30 22.45 -14.41 -7.73
C CYS A 30 22.86 -12.94 -7.79
N GLN A 31 22.34 -12.23 -8.79
CA GLN A 31 22.42 -10.77 -8.81
C GLN A 31 21.53 -10.17 -7.73
N ASP A 32 21.81 -8.91 -7.36
CA ASP A 32 21.03 -8.18 -6.38
C ASP A 32 19.55 -8.07 -6.79
N ALA A 33 18.65 -8.34 -5.85
CA ALA A 33 17.22 -8.14 -6.05
C ALA A 33 16.85 -6.66 -5.95
N PHE A 34 16.80 -5.99 -7.10
CA PHE A 34 16.33 -4.59 -7.19
C PHE A 34 14.84 -4.40 -6.86
N LYS A 35 14.06 -5.49 -6.80
CA LYS A 35 12.62 -5.46 -6.53
C LYS A 35 12.32 -5.83 -5.08
N ASN A 36 12.30 -4.82 -4.21
CA ASN A 36 11.82 -5.00 -2.83
C ASN A 36 10.27 -5.00 -2.76
N SER A 37 9.67 -6.16 -2.51
CA SER A 37 8.21 -6.34 -2.40
C SER A 37 7.57 -5.55 -1.24
N ARG A 38 8.34 -5.29 -0.17
CA ARG A 38 7.90 -4.45 0.98
C ARG A 38 7.84 -2.97 0.61
N SER A 39 8.66 -2.54 -0.35
CA SER A 39 8.69 -1.18 -0.92
C SER A 39 7.73 -1.01 -2.11
N CYS A 40 6.96 -2.05 -2.46
CA CYS A 40 6.03 -1.98 -3.57
C CYS A 40 4.86 -1.03 -3.26
N THR A 41 4.46 -0.23 -4.25
CA THR A 41 3.35 0.73 -4.16
C THR A 41 2.07 0.08 -3.64
N THR A 42 1.79 -1.17 -4.05
CA THR A 42 0.61 -1.93 -3.63
C THR A 42 0.67 -2.30 -2.14
N THR A 43 1.84 -2.72 -1.65
CA THR A 43 2.10 -3.03 -0.24
C THR A 43 1.95 -1.78 0.63
N LEU A 44 2.54 -0.67 0.19
CA LEU A 44 2.44 0.62 0.87
C LEU A 44 0.99 1.11 0.93
N ALA A 45 0.23 0.99 -0.16
CA ALA A 45 -1.19 1.36 -0.19
C ALA A 45 -2.03 0.55 0.81
N LYS A 46 -1.77 -0.76 0.94
CA LYS A 46 -2.43 -1.61 1.94
C LYS A 46 -2.09 -1.16 3.37
N TYR A 47 -0.82 -0.89 3.64
CA TYR A 47 -0.38 -0.47 4.96
C TYR A 47 -1.00 0.86 5.41
N PHE A 48 -1.05 1.85 4.52
CA PHE A 48 -1.61 3.16 4.83
C PHE A 48 -3.15 3.25 4.68
N LYS A 49 -3.83 2.16 4.33
CA LYS A 49 -5.27 2.14 4.05
C LYS A 49 -6.10 2.78 5.16
N SER A 50 -5.91 2.34 6.41
CA SER A 50 -6.66 2.83 7.56
C SER A 50 -6.41 4.31 7.85
N LYS A 51 -5.15 4.76 7.75
CA LYS A 51 -4.78 6.17 7.98
C LYS A 51 -5.43 7.10 6.94
N VAL A 52 -5.47 6.68 5.68
CA VAL A 52 -6.11 7.45 4.59
C VAL A 52 -7.62 7.45 4.72
N GLN A 53 -8.23 6.32 5.10
CA GLN A 53 -9.67 6.23 5.31
C GLN A 53 -10.15 7.16 6.43
N ASN A 54 -9.44 7.18 7.55
CA ASN A 54 -9.78 8.02 8.69
C ASN A 54 -9.42 9.50 8.47
N THR A 55 -8.40 9.78 7.66
CA THR A 55 -7.92 11.13 7.39
C THR A 55 -7.46 11.25 5.94
N PRO A 56 -8.35 11.64 5.00
CA PRO A 56 -8.04 11.69 3.57
C PRO A 56 -6.86 12.61 3.23
N GLN A 57 -6.65 13.66 4.03
CA GLN A 57 -5.56 14.61 3.86
C GLN A 57 -4.21 14.11 4.41
N TYR A 58 -4.15 12.92 5.00
CA TYR A 58 -2.92 12.36 5.57
C TYR A 58 -1.78 12.34 4.56
N LYS A 59 -0.63 12.92 4.93
CA LYS A 59 0.58 12.94 4.09
C LYS A 59 1.46 11.74 4.44
N PHE A 60 1.83 10.96 3.44
CA PHE A 60 2.78 9.86 3.65
C PHE A 60 4.16 10.45 3.90
N LYS A 61 4.73 10.16 5.05
CA LYS A 61 6.08 10.60 5.40
C LYS A 61 7.05 9.46 5.14
N ARG A 62 8.16 9.76 4.46
CA ARG A 62 9.26 8.79 4.27
C ARG A 62 9.83 8.35 5.62
N GLN A 63 9.90 9.26 6.58
CA GLN A 63 10.43 8.99 7.91
C GLN A 63 9.65 7.87 8.63
N ASP A 64 8.31 7.88 8.55
CA ASP A 64 7.47 6.82 9.12
C ASP A 64 7.86 5.41 8.62
N LEU A 65 8.30 5.29 7.36
CA LEU A 65 8.71 4.01 6.78
C LEU A 65 10.16 3.65 7.12
N LYS A 66 11.02 4.65 7.28
CA LYS A 66 12.39 4.44 7.73
C LYS A 66 12.38 3.97 9.18
N ASP A 67 11.66 4.65 10.06
CA ASP A 67 11.63 4.34 11.50
C ASP A 67 10.96 2.99 11.79
N GLN A 68 9.90 2.63 11.06
CA GLN A 68 9.15 1.39 11.34
C GLN A 68 9.65 0.17 10.58
N PHE A 69 10.21 0.36 9.39
CA PHE A 69 10.54 -0.74 8.50
C PHE A 69 11.97 -0.71 7.97
N ASN A 70 12.77 0.30 8.33
CA ASN A 70 14.10 0.55 7.76
C ASN A 70 14.04 0.59 6.22
N LEU A 71 12.96 1.14 5.67
CA LEU A 71 12.72 1.22 4.21
C LEU A 71 12.97 2.62 3.67
N THR A 72 13.87 2.72 2.70
CA THR A 72 14.06 3.92 1.87
C THR A 72 13.15 3.84 0.65
N VAL A 73 12.18 4.76 0.54
CA VAL A 73 11.21 4.81 -0.55
C VAL A 73 11.20 6.19 -1.20
N CYS A 74 11.16 6.24 -2.53
CA CYS A 74 11.02 7.50 -3.25
C CYS A 74 9.63 8.13 -3.05
N SER A 75 9.56 9.47 -3.09
CA SER A 75 8.31 10.22 -2.90
C SER A 75 7.27 9.86 -3.96
N SER A 76 7.70 9.59 -5.20
CA SER A 76 6.80 9.21 -6.30
C SER A 76 6.04 7.92 -5.99
N LYS A 77 6.72 6.89 -5.44
CA LYS A 77 6.07 5.65 -4.97
C LYS A 77 5.06 5.91 -3.85
N LEU A 78 5.37 6.80 -2.90
CA LEU A 78 4.44 7.16 -1.82
C LEU A 78 3.22 7.93 -2.33
N LYS A 79 3.42 8.92 -3.21
CA LYS A 79 2.34 9.65 -3.88
C LYS A 79 1.43 8.67 -4.64
N ARG A 80 2.01 7.74 -5.40
CA ARG A 80 1.26 6.71 -6.14
C ARG A 80 0.49 5.78 -5.20
N ALA A 81 1.10 5.32 -4.11
CA ALA A 81 0.44 4.47 -3.12
C ALA A 81 -0.75 5.18 -2.46
N LYS A 82 -0.60 6.48 -2.15
CA LYS A 82 -1.69 7.31 -1.65
C LYS A 82 -2.84 7.40 -2.66
N ARG A 83 -2.54 7.71 -3.93
CA ARG A 83 -3.55 7.75 -5.01
C ARG A 83 -4.31 6.43 -5.13
N MET A 84 -3.60 5.30 -5.16
CA MET A 84 -4.21 3.97 -5.21
C MET A 84 -5.13 3.69 -4.02
N THR A 85 -4.75 4.17 -2.83
CA THR A 85 -5.55 3.98 -1.61
C THR A 85 -6.84 4.80 -1.69
N LEU A 86 -6.74 6.08 -2.08
CA LEU A 86 -7.89 6.96 -2.21
C LEU A 86 -8.88 6.45 -3.26
N GLN A 87 -8.39 6.00 -4.42
CA GLN A 87 -9.23 5.45 -5.48
C GLN A 87 -10.02 4.22 -5.00
N LYS A 88 -9.38 3.29 -4.29
CA LYS A 88 -10.06 2.12 -3.74
C LYS A 88 -11.11 2.48 -2.69
N VAL A 89 -10.82 3.47 -1.86
CA VAL A 89 -11.78 3.96 -0.87
C VAL A 89 -13.01 4.54 -1.58
N GLN A 90 -12.79 5.34 -2.62
CA GLN A 90 -13.88 5.90 -3.43
C GLN A 90 -14.69 4.84 -4.18
N GLU A 91 -14.02 3.82 -4.72
CA GLU A 91 -14.67 2.70 -5.41
C GLU A 91 -15.59 1.91 -4.46
N ILE A 92 -15.14 1.67 -3.21
CA ILE A 92 -15.96 1.02 -2.18
C ILE A 92 -17.21 1.85 -1.89
N PHE A 93 -17.04 3.16 -1.66
CA PHE A 93 -18.18 4.05 -1.41
C PHE A 93 -19.17 4.05 -2.57
N LEU A 94 -18.69 4.11 -3.82
CA LEU A 94 -19.56 4.06 -5.00
C LEU A 94 -20.33 2.74 -5.09
N GLY A 95 -19.68 1.61 -4.76
CA GLY A 95 -20.33 0.30 -4.69
C GLY A 95 -21.46 0.27 -3.66
N ASP A 96 -21.22 0.83 -2.47
CA ASP A 96 -22.21 0.89 -1.39
C ASP A 96 -23.43 1.74 -1.80
N TYR A 97 -23.23 2.89 -2.47
CA TYR A 97 -24.32 3.72 -3.00
C TYR A 97 -25.12 2.99 -4.09
N ASN A 98 -24.43 2.33 -5.03
CA ASN A 98 -25.08 1.56 -6.10
C ASN A 98 -25.96 0.42 -5.53
N GLN A 99 -25.54 -0.19 -4.43
CA GLN A 99 -26.33 -1.21 -3.74
C GLN A 99 -27.64 -0.65 -3.18
N ILE A 100 -27.59 0.54 -2.57
CA ILE A 100 -28.78 1.22 -2.05
C ILE A 100 -29.73 1.60 -3.20
N GLU A 101 -29.19 2.11 -4.30
CA GLU A 101 -29.99 2.46 -5.48
C GLU A 101 -30.66 1.24 -6.12
N ALA A 102 -29.93 0.13 -6.25
CA ALA A 102 -30.48 -1.13 -6.75
C ALA A 102 -31.65 -1.62 -5.88
N TYR A 103 -31.49 -1.60 -4.56
CA TYR A 103 -32.54 -1.98 -3.62
C TYR A 103 -33.79 -1.09 -3.74
N ALA A 104 -33.60 0.23 -3.81
CA ALA A 104 -34.71 1.15 -3.99
C ALA A 104 -35.46 0.92 -5.31
N ASN A 105 -34.74 0.58 -6.38
CA ASN A 105 -35.33 0.27 -7.68
C ASN A 105 -36.18 -1.01 -7.64
N GLU A 106 -35.69 -2.08 -7.02
CA GLU A 106 -36.47 -3.33 -6.84
C GLU A 106 -37.78 -3.09 -6.08
N HIS A 107 -37.74 -2.26 -5.04
CA HIS A 107 -38.92 -1.94 -4.26
C HIS A 107 -39.92 -1.05 -5.04
N ARG A 108 -39.46 -0.15 -5.91
CA ARG A 108 -40.32 0.62 -6.84
C ARG A 108 -41.02 -0.29 -7.86
N LEU A 109 -40.31 -1.30 -8.36
CA LEU A 109 -40.85 -2.24 -9.35
C LEU A 109 -41.88 -3.20 -8.74
N SER A 110 -41.68 -3.63 -7.50
CA SER A 110 -42.57 -4.57 -6.80
C SER A 110 -43.82 -3.90 -6.20
N ASN A 111 -43.76 -2.61 -5.85
CA ASN A 111 -44.85 -1.89 -5.19
C ASN A 111 -45.26 -0.64 -5.97
N LEU A 112 -45.99 -0.84 -7.07
CA LEU A 112 -46.58 0.23 -7.86
C LEU A 112 -47.52 1.09 -6.98
N GLY A 113 -47.22 2.38 -6.85
CA GLY A 113 -48.03 3.36 -6.10
C GLY A 113 -47.48 3.76 -4.74
N ASN A 114 -46.41 3.11 -4.24
CA ASN A 114 -45.73 3.52 -3.01
C ASN A 114 -44.45 4.30 -3.33
N ASP A 115 -44.25 5.41 -2.62
CA ASP A 115 -43.01 6.20 -2.72
C ASP A 115 -41.98 5.75 -1.67
N ILE A 116 -40.70 5.78 -2.04
CA ILE A 116 -39.59 5.34 -1.19
C ILE A 116 -38.73 6.55 -0.87
N VAL A 117 -38.69 6.92 0.41
CA VAL A 117 -37.86 8.00 0.92
C VAL A 117 -36.66 7.42 1.65
N ILE A 118 -35.46 7.63 1.09
CA ILE A 118 -34.20 7.27 1.74
C ILE A 118 -33.73 8.46 2.56
N ASN A 119 -33.87 8.36 3.87
CA ASN A 119 -33.40 9.40 4.79
C ASN A 119 -31.93 9.17 5.13
N LEU A 120 -31.06 10.04 4.62
CA LEU A 120 -29.65 10.09 5.04
C LEU A 120 -29.56 10.90 6.34
N SER A 121 -28.87 10.37 7.35
CA SER A 121 -28.63 11.12 8.58
C SER A 121 -27.71 12.31 8.30
N LYS A 122 -27.92 13.42 9.01
CA LYS A 122 -27.06 14.62 8.90
C LYS A 122 -25.59 14.34 9.21
N ASP A 123 -25.30 13.28 9.97
CA ASP A 123 -23.93 12.84 10.27
C ASP A 123 -23.27 12.12 9.09
N GLY A 124 -24.05 11.45 8.22
CA GLY A 124 -23.56 10.88 6.96
C GLY A 124 -23.16 11.96 5.94
N LEU A 125 -23.92 13.05 5.85
CA LEU A 125 -23.67 14.14 4.89
C LEU A 125 -22.42 14.97 5.22
N LYS A 126 -21.98 15.04 6.49
CA LYS A 126 -20.72 15.72 6.86
C LYS A 126 -19.47 15.01 6.31
N GLN A 127 -19.56 13.72 6.00
CA GLN A 127 -18.49 12.99 5.31
C GLN A 127 -18.48 13.29 3.80
N GLU A 128 -19.63 13.65 3.21
CA GLU A 128 -19.76 13.98 1.79
C GLU A 128 -19.15 15.34 1.42
N ASP A 129 -19.08 16.32 2.33
CA ASP A 129 -18.38 17.59 2.05
C ASP A 129 -16.88 17.36 1.75
N GLN A 130 -16.30 16.30 2.32
CA GLN A 130 -14.95 15.84 1.97
C GLN A 130 -14.95 15.10 0.61
N GLY A 131 -15.99 14.33 0.29
CA GLY A 131 -16.19 13.60 -0.97
C GLY A 131 -16.48 14.47 -2.21
N ALA A 132 -17.35 15.47 -2.11
CA ALA A 132 -17.67 16.42 -3.17
C ALA A 132 -16.49 17.36 -3.49
N THR A 133 -15.70 17.70 -2.46
CA THR A 133 -14.40 18.38 -2.62
C THR A 133 -13.40 17.49 -3.38
N LEU A 134 -13.46 16.16 -3.25
CA LEU A 134 -12.62 15.22 -4.00
C LEU A 134 -13.04 15.12 -5.48
N MET A 135 -14.34 15.14 -5.81
CA MET A 135 -14.82 15.18 -7.20
C MET A 135 -14.48 16.51 -7.91
N LYS A 136 -14.58 17.67 -7.23
CA LYS A 136 -14.10 18.96 -7.79
C LYS A 136 -12.59 19.05 -7.89
N LYS A 137 -11.84 18.43 -6.95
CA LYS A 137 -10.39 18.27 -7.06
C LYS A 137 -9.99 17.33 -8.18
N ARG A 138 -10.81 16.34 -8.56
CA ARG A 138 -10.54 15.45 -9.69
C ARG A 138 -10.38 16.21 -11.00
N GLY A 139 -11.28 17.16 -11.32
CA GLY A 139 -11.12 18.00 -12.52
C GLY A 139 -9.85 18.87 -12.48
N ARG A 140 -9.59 19.54 -11.35
CA ARG A 140 -8.38 20.38 -11.20
C ARG A 140 -7.08 19.58 -11.20
N ILE A 141 -7.06 18.38 -10.61
CA ILE A 141 -5.90 17.49 -10.56
C ILE A 141 -5.69 16.81 -11.92
N GLU A 142 -6.74 16.47 -12.67
CA GLU A 142 -6.60 15.94 -14.03
C GLU A 142 -6.03 17.01 -14.98
N ASP A 143 -6.46 18.28 -14.88
CA ASP A 143 -5.93 19.40 -15.69
C ASP A 143 -4.49 19.82 -15.32
N GLU A 144 -4.16 19.81 -14.02
CA GLU A 144 -2.79 20.05 -13.51
C GLU A 144 -1.87 18.86 -13.85
N TYR A 145 -2.40 17.63 -13.86
CA TYR A 145 -1.69 16.40 -14.26
C TYR A 145 -1.41 16.31 -15.76
N VAL A 146 -2.32 16.74 -16.64
CA VAL A 146 -2.04 16.79 -18.09
C VAL A 146 -0.89 17.75 -18.38
N LYS A 147 -0.85 18.90 -17.70
CA LYS A 147 0.25 19.87 -17.82
C LYS A 147 1.57 19.36 -17.24
N GLU A 148 1.55 18.74 -16.05
CA GLU A 148 2.75 18.18 -15.44
C GLU A 148 3.30 16.98 -16.24
N VAL A 149 2.45 16.19 -16.90
CA VAL A 149 2.88 15.06 -17.76
C VAL A 149 3.48 15.56 -19.07
N GLU A 150 2.94 16.61 -19.68
CA GLU A 150 3.54 17.25 -20.85
C GLU A 150 4.91 17.88 -20.53
N GLU A 151 5.08 18.46 -19.34
CA GLU A 151 6.38 18.99 -18.88
C GLU A 151 7.38 17.89 -18.45
N GLU A 152 6.94 16.78 -17.85
CA GLU A 152 7.83 15.65 -17.45
C GLU A 152 8.25 14.75 -18.63
N GLU A 153 7.43 14.61 -19.68
CA GLU A 153 7.84 13.91 -20.91
C GLU A 153 8.90 14.68 -21.71
N GLU A 154 8.89 16.02 -21.63
CA GLU A 154 9.91 16.87 -22.27
C GLU A 154 11.25 16.89 -21.47
N ALA A 155 11.20 16.60 -20.16
CA ALA A 155 12.38 16.60 -19.27
C ALA A 155 13.09 15.23 -19.14
N HIS A 156 12.54 14.16 -19.73
CA HIS A 156 12.99 12.79 -19.46
C HIS A 156 14.12 12.25 -20.36
N GLU A 157 14.76 13.09 -21.18
CA GLU A 157 15.90 12.67 -22.01
C GLU A 157 17.27 12.76 -21.31
N GLU A 158 17.37 13.14 -20.03
CA GLU A 158 18.67 13.11 -19.33
C GLU A 158 18.65 12.52 -17.90
N VAL A 159 19.60 11.59 -17.73
CA VAL A 159 20.23 11.06 -16.51
C VAL A 159 19.60 9.83 -15.83
N ASP A 160 19.72 8.68 -16.52
CA ASP A 160 19.98 7.39 -15.87
C ASP A 160 21.44 7.37 -15.37
N ASP A 161 21.69 7.74 -14.11
CA ASP A 161 22.84 7.24 -13.31
C ASP A 161 22.91 7.94 -11.94
N ALA A 162 22.43 7.26 -10.89
CA ALA A 162 22.95 7.39 -9.51
C ALA A 162 22.15 6.50 -8.54
N ASN A 163 22.44 5.20 -8.51
CA ASN A 163 22.29 4.40 -7.30
C ASN A 163 23.65 3.75 -6.96
N SER A 164 24.67 4.59 -6.86
CA SER A 164 25.90 4.29 -6.14
C SER A 164 25.91 5.18 -4.93
N LEU A 165 25.49 4.67 -3.76
CA LEU A 165 25.93 5.13 -2.45
C LEU A 165 25.45 4.11 -1.40
N VAL A 166 26.41 3.29 -0.98
CA VAL A 166 26.31 2.23 0.04
C VAL A 166 26.09 2.85 1.43
N PRO A 167 25.11 2.38 2.23
CA PRO A 167 25.15 2.55 3.68
C PRO A 167 25.83 1.34 4.34
N GLN A 168 26.87 1.60 5.13
CA GLN A 168 27.56 0.60 5.94
C GLN A 168 26.62 0.00 7.00
N LEU A 169 26.65 -1.32 7.09
CA LEU A 169 25.92 -2.13 8.06
C LEU A 169 26.56 -1.95 9.45
N THR A 170 25.82 -1.38 10.40
CA THR A 170 26.12 -1.54 11.83
C THR A 170 24.89 -2.18 12.48
N GLN A 171 25.13 -3.29 13.17
CA GLN A 171 24.17 -4.14 13.88
C GLN A 171 23.58 -3.31 15.06
N GLU A 172 22.34 -3.41 15.54
CA GLU A 172 21.47 -4.55 15.86
C GLU A 172 20.03 -3.99 15.99
N GLU A 173 18.99 -4.64 15.44
CA GLU A 173 17.61 -4.40 15.89
C GLU A 173 16.77 -5.69 15.84
N GLU A 174 16.20 -6.04 16.99
CA GLU A 174 15.43 -7.23 17.32
C GLU A 174 14.05 -7.24 16.63
N TYR A 175 13.80 -8.22 15.75
CA TYR A 175 12.54 -8.30 14.98
C TYR A 175 11.60 -9.39 15.52
N HIS A 176 10.42 -8.99 15.98
CA HIS A 176 9.36 -9.91 16.42
C HIS A 176 8.56 -10.46 15.22
N PHE A 177 8.62 -11.78 15.01
CA PHE A 177 7.89 -12.50 13.96
C PHE A 177 6.64 -13.20 14.55
N ARG A 178 5.48 -13.12 13.88
CA ARG A 178 4.27 -13.87 14.28
C ARG A 178 4.25 -15.25 13.59
N PRO A 179 4.16 -16.37 14.32
CA PRO A 179 4.27 -17.71 13.74
C PRO A 179 2.97 -18.17 13.06
N THR A 180 3.12 -18.97 12.00
CA THR A 180 2.06 -19.80 11.39
C THR A 180 2.35 -21.30 11.67
N PRO A 181 1.35 -22.21 11.57
CA PRO A 181 1.34 -23.46 12.34
C PRO A 181 2.20 -24.63 11.83
N ASN A 182 3.23 -24.42 10.99
CA ASN A 182 4.06 -25.52 10.48
C ASN A 182 5.54 -25.31 10.87
N ASN A 183 6.08 -26.24 11.67
CA ASN A 183 7.32 -26.17 12.47
C ASN A 183 8.66 -26.08 11.71
N SER A 184 8.68 -25.58 10.48
CA SER A 184 9.91 -25.17 9.80
C SER A 184 9.60 -24.06 8.79
N ILE A 185 10.12 -22.86 9.03
CA ILE A 185 10.02 -21.76 8.07
C ILE A 185 11.34 -21.73 7.30
N THR A 186 11.29 -22.19 6.05
CA THR A 186 12.40 -21.99 5.11
C THR A 186 12.15 -20.68 4.38
N ILE A 187 12.99 -19.69 4.67
CA ILE A 187 12.93 -18.40 4.01
C ILE A 187 13.86 -18.46 2.79
N TRP A 188 13.26 -18.55 1.59
CA TRP A 188 13.98 -18.35 0.34
C TRP A 188 13.84 -16.87 -0.05
N TYR A 189 14.93 -16.12 0.03
CA TYR A 189 15.01 -14.84 -0.66
C TYR A 189 16.11 -14.95 -1.71
N CYS A 190 15.72 -14.69 -2.97
CA CYS A 190 16.59 -14.24 -4.04
C CYS A 190 16.27 -12.76 -4.22
#